data_AF-A0A838DQF1-F1
#
_entry.id   AF-A0A838DQF1-F1
#
_cell.length_a   1.000
_cell.length_b   1.000
_cell.length_c   1.000
_cell.angle_alpha   90.00
_cell.angle_beta   90.00
_cell.angle_gamma   90.00
#
_symmetry.space_group_name_H-M   'P 1'
#
loop_
_entity.id
_entity.type
_entity.pdbx_description
1 polymer ?
#
loop_
_entity_poly.entity_id
_entity_poly.type
_entity_poly.pdbx_seq_one_letter_code
_entity_poly.pdbx_strand_id
1 'polypeptide(L)'
;MKNFYTAKEAQERLGVDKNGFYYMIRKGTIKPVTLPGRKHGVYPRSEVDKFAAAIKTTIEQYEREISVFRVASVDDMPEEYALDVSLYGRKTATVETRIAKLERNPKSDYVLMNEGEIVGHINFHPVDPQALQKFLSGEIEFIAPDMVLPFMMNMPLDVLFVVMSVKTGFPPDVAKHYGLRLIAGSVEVFRQLGESGVEIQHVYATSRTTTGIRICRKLGMQEKPVPHERGRFSFSLDVQTTDALLAREYRHAFAEYKGAK
;
A
#
# COMPACT_ATOMS: atom_id res chain seq x y z
N MET A 1 -28.31 -34.29 -3.02
CA MET A 1 -27.11 -33.43 -3.19
C MET A 1 -27.43 -31.93 -3.17
N LYS A 2 -28.55 -31.48 -2.57
CA LYS A 2 -29.00 -30.08 -2.67
C LYS A 2 -28.04 -29.03 -2.08
N ASN A 3 -27.13 -29.42 -1.20
CA ASN A 3 -26.25 -28.50 -0.47
C ASN A 3 -24.82 -28.44 -1.01
N PHE A 4 -24.53 -29.17 -2.10
CA PHE A 4 -23.18 -29.21 -2.67
C PHE A 4 -23.19 -28.91 -4.16
N TYR A 5 -22.07 -28.40 -4.64
CA TYR A 5 -21.71 -28.32 -6.04
C TYR A 5 -20.69 -29.41 -6.39
N THR A 6 -20.78 -29.92 -7.62
CA THR A 6 -19.68 -30.60 -8.30
C THR A 6 -18.58 -29.59 -8.67
N ALA A 7 -17.41 -30.08 -9.06
CA ALA A 7 -16.33 -29.19 -9.50
C ALA A 7 -16.73 -28.30 -10.69
N LYS A 8 -17.50 -28.83 -11.64
CA LYS A 8 -17.97 -28.10 -12.81
C LYS A 8 -18.98 -27.01 -12.43
N GLU A 9 -19.98 -27.35 -11.60
CA GLU A 9 -20.96 -26.36 -11.13
C GLU A 9 -20.29 -25.25 -10.29
N ALA A 10 -19.29 -25.59 -9.48
CA ALA A 10 -18.55 -24.60 -8.71
C ALA A 10 -17.71 -23.67 -9.61
N GLN A 11 -17.07 -24.20 -10.66
CA GLN A 11 -16.35 -23.39 -11.67
C GLN A 11 -17.27 -22.39 -12.36
N GLU A 12 -18.40 -22.88 -12.87
CA GLU A 12 -19.42 -22.06 -13.54
C GLU A 12 -19.95 -20.98 -12.59
N ARG A 13 -20.22 -21.34 -11.33
CA ARG A 13 -20.75 -20.40 -10.34
C ARG A 13 -19.77 -19.29 -9.98
N LEU A 14 -18.48 -19.60 -9.94
CA LEU A 14 -17.39 -18.67 -9.63
C LEU A 14 -16.94 -17.85 -10.85
N GLY A 15 -17.32 -18.26 -12.07
CA GLY A 15 -16.87 -17.63 -13.30
C GLY A 15 -15.37 -17.81 -13.56
N VAL A 16 -14.78 -18.92 -13.10
CA VAL A 16 -13.34 -19.20 -13.27
C VAL A 16 -13.12 -20.42 -14.16
N ASP A 17 -12.00 -20.41 -14.89
CA ASP A 17 -11.60 -21.59 -15.65
C ASP A 17 -11.15 -22.76 -14.73
N LYS A 18 -10.93 -23.92 -15.34
CA LYS A 18 -10.50 -25.13 -14.65
C LYS A 18 -9.19 -24.91 -13.88
N ASN A 19 -8.22 -24.19 -14.46
CA ASN A 19 -6.90 -24.02 -13.88
C ASN A 19 -6.94 -23.09 -12.65
N GLY A 20 -7.67 -21.99 -12.75
CA GLY A 20 -7.96 -21.06 -11.65
C GLY A 20 -8.69 -21.75 -10.51
N PHE A 21 -9.69 -22.58 -10.81
CA PHE A 21 -10.40 -23.35 -9.79
C PHE A 21 -9.48 -24.31 -9.02
N TYR A 22 -8.66 -25.11 -9.72
CA TYR A 22 -7.71 -25.99 -9.04
C TYR A 22 -6.60 -25.24 -8.29
N TYR A 23 -6.20 -24.05 -8.77
CA TYR A 23 -5.31 -23.18 -8.03
C TYR A 23 -5.92 -22.75 -6.69
N MET A 24 -7.19 -22.33 -6.69
CA MET A 24 -7.93 -21.97 -5.46
C MET A 24 -8.03 -23.14 -4.48
N ILE A 25 -8.23 -24.37 -4.97
CA ILE A 25 -8.21 -25.58 -4.13
C ILE A 25 -6.83 -25.81 -3.53
N ARG A 26 -5.75 -25.76 -4.32
CA ARG A 26 -4.38 -25.94 -3.84
C ARG A 26 -3.97 -24.90 -2.80
N LYS A 27 -4.48 -23.67 -2.93
CA LYS A 27 -4.28 -22.59 -1.95
C LYS A 27 -5.19 -22.71 -0.73
N GLY A 28 -6.10 -23.68 -0.70
CA GLY A 28 -7.05 -23.88 0.40
C GLY A 28 -8.15 -22.81 0.48
N THR A 29 -8.30 -22.00 -0.57
CA THR A 29 -9.35 -20.98 -0.67
C THR A 29 -10.73 -21.63 -0.73
N ILE A 30 -10.85 -22.73 -1.46
CA ILE A 30 -12.06 -23.56 -1.51
C ILE A 30 -11.68 -24.96 -1.05
N LYS A 31 -12.42 -25.49 -0.08
CA LYS A 31 -12.12 -26.81 0.49
C LYS A 31 -13.08 -27.88 -0.06
N PRO A 32 -12.57 -28.91 -0.76
CA PRO A 32 -13.40 -30.03 -1.16
C PRO A 32 -13.78 -30.87 0.06
N VAL A 33 -15.01 -31.36 0.08
CA VAL A 33 -15.53 -32.32 1.05
C VAL A 33 -15.74 -33.65 0.35
N THR A 34 -15.08 -34.70 0.83
CA THR A 34 -15.29 -36.07 0.33
C THR A 34 -16.39 -36.74 1.15
N LEU A 35 -17.53 -37.01 0.52
CA LEU A 35 -18.65 -37.69 1.18
C LEU A 35 -18.37 -39.21 1.31
N PRO A 36 -18.90 -39.89 2.34
CA PRO A 36 -18.76 -41.34 2.48
C PRO A 36 -19.19 -42.09 1.21
N GLY A 37 -18.36 -43.02 0.75
CA GLY A 37 -18.61 -43.82 -0.45
C GLY A 37 -18.33 -43.11 -1.78
N ARG A 38 -17.77 -41.89 -1.78
CA ARG A 38 -17.39 -41.17 -3.02
C ARG A 38 -15.89 -41.02 -3.16
N LYS A 39 -15.41 -41.16 -4.41
CA LYS A 39 -14.00 -40.92 -4.78
C LYS A 39 -13.69 -39.47 -5.12
N HIS A 40 -14.71 -38.67 -5.45
CA HIS A 40 -14.56 -37.27 -5.84
C HIS A 40 -15.13 -36.33 -4.77
N GLY A 41 -14.38 -35.26 -4.47
CA GLY A 41 -14.80 -34.20 -3.58
C GLY A 41 -15.95 -33.37 -4.18
N VAL A 42 -16.81 -32.86 -3.31
CA VAL A 42 -17.88 -31.90 -3.61
C VAL A 42 -17.66 -30.63 -2.80
N TYR A 43 -18.31 -29.54 -3.18
CA TYR A 43 -18.04 -28.21 -2.61
C TYR A 43 -19.30 -27.66 -1.95
N PRO A 44 -19.28 -27.23 -0.68
CA PRO A 44 -20.46 -26.67 -0.04
C PRO A 44 -21.01 -25.48 -0.83
N ARG A 45 -22.30 -25.50 -1.17
CA ARG A 45 -22.93 -24.42 -1.96
C ARG A 45 -22.77 -23.06 -1.28
N SER A 46 -23.01 -23.00 0.02
CA SER A 46 -22.90 -21.76 0.82
C SER A 46 -21.52 -21.12 0.75
N GLU A 47 -20.46 -21.93 0.71
CA GLU A 47 -19.08 -21.43 0.60
C GLU A 47 -18.80 -20.90 -0.81
N VAL A 48 -19.13 -21.70 -1.83
CA VAL A 48 -18.94 -21.31 -3.25
C VAL A 48 -19.77 -20.07 -3.60
N ASP A 49 -21.03 -20.00 -3.17
CA ASP A 49 -21.90 -18.85 -3.41
C ASP A 49 -21.38 -17.58 -2.72
N LYS A 50 -20.87 -17.70 -1.49
CA LYS A 50 -20.23 -16.59 -0.78
C LYS A 50 -18.99 -16.09 -1.54
N PHE A 51 -18.17 -16.99 -2.07
CA PHE A 51 -17.02 -16.62 -2.89
C PHE A 51 -17.43 -16.01 -4.22
N ALA A 52 -18.42 -16.57 -4.90
CA ALA A 52 -18.93 -16.04 -6.16
C ALA A 52 -19.48 -14.62 -5.98
N ALA A 53 -20.20 -14.37 -4.88
CA ALA A 53 -20.65 -13.03 -4.53
C ALA A 53 -19.47 -12.08 -4.30
N ALA A 54 -18.45 -12.48 -3.55
CA ALA A 54 -17.27 -11.65 -3.31
C ALA A 54 -16.46 -11.35 -4.60
N ILE A 55 -16.31 -12.33 -5.49
CA ILE A 55 -15.66 -12.13 -6.80
C ILE A 55 -16.48 -11.14 -7.64
N LYS A 56 -17.80 -11.34 -7.70
CA LYS A 56 -18.68 -10.46 -8.47
C LYS A 56 -18.63 -9.02 -7.95
N THR A 57 -18.73 -8.81 -6.64
CA THR A 57 -18.61 -7.49 -6.02
C THR A 57 -17.26 -6.86 -6.34
N THR A 58 -16.17 -7.63 -6.25
CA THR A 58 -14.83 -7.17 -6.62
C THR A 58 -14.81 -6.71 -8.08
N ILE A 59 -15.28 -7.53 -9.02
CA ILE A 59 -15.26 -7.21 -10.45
C ILE A 59 -16.12 -5.98 -10.75
N GLU A 60 -17.35 -5.92 -10.24
CA GLU A 60 -18.24 -4.77 -10.43
C GLU A 60 -17.63 -3.49 -9.87
N GLN A 61 -16.91 -3.58 -8.74
CA GLN A 61 -16.17 -2.46 -8.20
C GLN A 61 -15.02 -2.05 -9.12
N TYR A 62 -14.19 -2.99 -9.57
CA TYR A 62 -13.11 -2.72 -10.53
C TYR A 62 -13.63 -2.08 -11.83
N GLU A 63 -14.79 -2.50 -12.33
CA GLU A 63 -15.42 -1.96 -13.54
C GLU A 63 -16.01 -0.56 -13.34
N ARG A 64 -16.38 -0.20 -12.10
CA ARG A 64 -16.90 1.12 -11.73
C ARG A 64 -15.84 2.05 -11.15
N GLU A 65 -14.64 1.55 -10.89
CA GLU A 65 -13.62 2.26 -10.14
C GLU A 65 -13.04 3.42 -10.97
N ILE A 66 -13.54 4.63 -10.68
CA ILE A 66 -13.03 5.90 -11.20
C ILE A 66 -12.00 6.54 -10.25
N SER A 67 -11.34 5.73 -9.41
CA SER A 67 -10.46 6.29 -8.37
C SER A 67 -9.25 6.99 -8.97
N VAL A 68 -8.97 8.21 -8.51
CA VAL A 68 -7.89 9.06 -9.01
C VAL A 68 -6.82 9.21 -7.95
N PHE A 69 -5.61 8.77 -8.27
CA PHE A 69 -4.42 9.02 -7.46
C PHE A 69 -3.77 10.32 -7.93
N ARG A 70 -3.65 11.31 -7.06
CA ARG A 70 -3.08 12.62 -7.40
C ARG A 70 -2.29 13.20 -6.24
N VAL A 71 -1.46 14.19 -6.55
CA VAL A 71 -0.81 15.04 -5.55
C VAL A 71 -1.90 15.72 -4.70
N ALA A 72 -1.68 15.74 -3.39
CA ALA A 72 -2.54 16.44 -2.45
C ALA A 72 -2.38 17.96 -2.58
N SER A 73 -3.47 18.68 -2.37
CA SER A 73 -3.53 20.13 -2.31
C SER A 73 -3.70 20.58 -0.86
N VAL A 74 -3.50 21.87 -0.60
CA VAL A 74 -3.74 22.46 0.74
C VAL A 74 -5.18 22.21 1.21
N ASP A 75 -6.14 22.21 0.28
CA ASP A 75 -7.56 22.00 0.57
C ASP A 75 -7.87 20.56 1.02
N ASP A 76 -7.00 19.58 0.71
CA ASP A 76 -7.17 18.18 1.12
C ASP A 76 -6.73 17.95 2.58
N MET A 77 -5.88 18.82 3.13
CA MET A 77 -5.22 18.61 4.43
C MET A 77 -6.19 18.44 5.62
N PRO A 78 -7.33 19.18 5.71
CA PRO A 78 -8.31 18.95 6.77
C PRO A 78 -8.95 17.55 6.73
N GLU A 79 -9.24 17.03 5.53
CA GLU A 79 -9.86 15.71 5.37
C GLU A 79 -8.86 14.58 5.63
N GLU A 80 -7.60 14.73 5.17
CA GLU A 80 -6.53 13.80 5.55
C GLU A 80 -6.28 13.75 7.05
N TYR A 81 -6.26 14.92 7.71
CA TYR A 81 -6.12 15.00 9.16
C TYR A 81 -7.27 14.27 9.86
N ALA A 82 -8.51 14.51 9.43
CA ALA A 82 -9.68 13.83 9.99
C ALA A 82 -9.61 12.31 9.80
N LEU A 83 -9.16 11.85 8.63
CA LEU A 83 -8.93 10.45 8.32
C LEU A 83 -7.88 9.83 9.27
N ASP A 84 -6.72 10.46 9.44
CA ASP A 84 -5.68 9.95 10.32
C ASP A 84 -6.07 10.00 11.80
N VAL A 85 -6.83 11.01 12.23
CA VAL A 85 -7.40 11.05 13.58
C VAL A 85 -8.36 9.87 13.80
N SER A 86 -9.15 9.49 12.79
CA SER A 86 -10.05 8.34 12.89
C SER A 86 -9.30 7.01 13.02
N LEU A 87 -8.11 6.90 12.43
CA LEU A 87 -7.30 5.67 12.39
C LEU A 87 -6.33 5.55 13.56
N TYR A 88 -5.70 6.66 13.95
CA TYR A 88 -4.56 6.70 14.87
C TYR A 88 -4.83 7.56 16.13
N GLY A 89 -6.00 8.20 16.21
CA GLY A 89 -6.32 9.17 17.25
C GLY A 89 -5.57 10.48 17.08
N ARG A 90 -5.51 11.31 18.12
CA ARG A 90 -4.86 12.63 18.08
C ARG A 90 -3.32 12.59 18.02
N LYS A 91 -2.71 11.42 17.82
CA LYS A 91 -1.26 11.24 17.64
C LYS A 91 -0.87 11.32 16.16
N THR A 92 -1.31 12.38 15.49
CA THR A 92 -0.98 12.65 14.09
C THR A 92 -0.58 14.13 13.94
N ALA A 93 0.16 14.45 12.88
CA ALA A 93 0.56 15.83 12.60
C ALA A 93 -0.68 16.72 12.37
N THR A 94 -0.66 17.93 12.92
CA THR A 94 -1.77 18.90 12.74
C THR A 94 -1.90 19.33 11.29
N VAL A 95 -3.05 19.92 10.93
CA VAL A 95 -3.29 20.46 9.57
C VAL A 95 -2.20 21.46 9.18
N GLU A 96 -1.83 22.37 10.08
CA GLU A 96 -0.80 23.39 9.84
C GLU A 96 0.57 22.74 9.60
N THR A 97 0.88 21.69 10.35
CA THR A 97 2.14 20.94 10.18
C THR A 97 2.18 20.24 8.82
N ARG A 98 1.06 19.70 8.35
CA ARG A 98 0.96 19.06 7.03
C ARG A 98 1.10 20.09 5.91
N ILE A 99 0.40 21.22 6.00
CA ILE A 99 0.51 22.33 5.05
C ILE A 99 1.97 22.78 4.95
N ALA A 100 2.65 23.01 6.08
CA ALA A 100 4.05 23.43 6.08
C ALA A 100 4.98 22.40 5.40
N LYS A 101 4.72 21.10 5.57
CA LYS A 101 5.46 20.04 4.86
C LYS A 101 5.16 20.02 3.36
N LEU A 102 3.90 20.20 2.98
CA LEU A 102 3.46 20.23 1.59
C LEU A 102 4.05 21.45 0.86
N GLU A 103 4.06 22.63 1.48
CA GLU A 103 4.70 23.83 0.94
C GLU A 103 6.20 23.63 0.74
N ARG A 104 6.85 22.90 1.66
CA ARG A 104 8.28 22.57 1.57
C ARG A 104 8.59 21.58 0.45
N ASN A 105 7.71 20.60 0.23
CA ASN A 105 7.84 19.64 -0.86
C ASN A 105 6.44 19.28 -1.43
N PRO A 106 5.98 20.01 -2.47
CA PRO A 106 4.65 19.80 -3.04
C PRO A 106 4.43 18.42 -3.69
N LYS A 107 5.48 17.62 -3.89
CA LYS A 107 5.39 16.30 -4.53
C LYS A 107 5.50 15.15 -3.53
N SER A 108 5.23 15.40 -2.26
CA SER A 108 5.48 14.44 -1.17
C SER A 108 4.22 13.89 -0.50
N ASP A 109 3.04 14.42 -0.83
CA ASP A 109 1.76 13.96 -0.32
C ASP A 109 0.78 13.67 -1.48
N TYR A 110 0.06 12.55 -1.37
CA TYR A 110 -0.81 12.03 -2.41
C TYR A 110 -2.10 11.48 -1.83
N VAL A 111 -3.22 11.84 -2.47
CA VAL A 111 -4.55 11.36 -2.13
C VAL A 111 -5.08 10.40 -3.18
N LEU A 112 -5.85 9.42 -2.74
CA LEU A 112 -6.69 8.59 -3.57
C LEU A 112 -8.14 9.07 -3.42
N MET A 113 -8.66 9.65 -4.49
CA MET A 113 -10.04 10.12 -4.57
C MET A 113 -10.92 9.02 -5.16
N ASN A 114 -12.16 8.88 -4.67
CA ASN A 114 -13.20 8.11 -5.35
C ASN A 114 -14.53 8.85 -5.22
N GLU A 115 -15.22 9.09 -6.34
CA GLU A 115 -16.51 9.81 -6.37
C GLU A 115 -16.49 11.18 -5.66
N GLY A 116 -15.35 11.88 -5.68
CA GLY A 116 -15.19 13.20 -5.07
C GLY A 116 -14.78 13.19 -3.59
N GLU A 117 -14.62 12.03 -2.96
CA GLU A 117 -14.16 11.91 -1.57
C GLU A 117 -12.73 11.34 -1.48
N ILE A 118 -11.99 11.70 -0.43
CA ILE A 118 -10.72 11.04 -0.12
C ILE A 118 -11.01 9.67 0.52
N VAL A 119 -10.62 8.61 -0.18
CA VAL A 119 -10.74 7.22 0.33
C VAL A 119 -9.43 6.70 0.94
N GLY A 120 -8.33 7.40 0.72
CA GLY A 120 -7.04 7.13 1.34
C GLY A 120 -5.99 8.14 0.94
N HIS A 121 -4.87 8.16 1.65
CA HIS A 121 -3.72 8.99 1.31
C HIS A 121 -2.42 8.28 1.66
N ILE A 122 -1.32 8.73 1.07
CA ILE A 122 0.02 8.26 1.33
C ILE A 122 1.00 9.41 1.17
N ASN A 123 1.92 9.55 2.12
CA ASN A 123 2.98 10.55 2.04
C ASN A 123 4.35 9.96 2.29
N PHE A 124 5.31 10.50 1.54
CA PHE A 124 6.71 10.16 1.65
C PHE A 124 7.57 11.37 1.33
N HIS A 125 8.52 11.63 2.21
CA HIS A 125 9.37 12.82 2.12
C HIS A 125 10.83 12.41 2.08
N PRO A 126 11.67 13.06 1.26
CA PRO A 126 13.09 13.17 1.55
C PRO A 126 13.27 13.87 2.90
N VAL A 127 14.10 13.32 3.76
CA VAL A 127 14.29 13.84 5.13
C VAL A 127 15.77 14.14 5.37
N ASP A 128 16.04 15.17 6.16
CA ASP A 128 17.38 15.43 6.69
C ASP A 128 17.96 14.15 7.34
N PRO A 129 19.21 13.73 7.00
CA PRO A 129 19.77 12.48 7.51
C PRO A 129 19.82 12.40 9.04
N GLN A 130 20.09 13.50 9.75
CA GLN A 130 20.13 13.49 11.21
C GLN A 130 18.73 13.31 11.79
N ALA A 131 17.74 14.03 11.24
CA ALA A 131 16.34 13.88 11.63
C ALA A 131 15.82 12.46 11.36
N LEU A 132 16.19 11.86 10.22
CA LEU A 132 15.81 10.50 9.87
C LEU A 132 16.36 9.49 10.89
N GLN A 133 17.65 9.59 11.25
CA GLN A 133 18.23 8.69 12.25
C GLN A 133 17.54 8.81 13.61
N LYS A 134 17.26 10.03 14.06
CA LYS A 134 16.50 10.28 15.31
C LYS A 134 15.08 9.71 15.26
N PHE A 135 14.42 9.79 14.11
CA PHE A 135 13.08 9.23 13.94
C PHE A 135 13.10 7.70 13.94
N LEU A 136 14.06 7.09 13.25
CA LEU A 136 14.21 5.62 13.17
C LEU A 136 14.67 5.01 14.49
N SER A 137 15.40 5.76 15.33
CA SER A 137 15.81 5.33 16.68
C SER A 137 14.70 5.53 17.74
N GLY A 138 13.65 6.29 17.41
CA GLY A 138 12.59 6.65 18.35
C GLY A 138 12.92 7.86 19.25
N GLU A 139 14.02 8.57 18.99
CA GLU A 139 14.37 9.81 19.71
C GLU A 139 13.38 10.94 19.44
N ILE A 140 12.83 10.99 18.22
CA ILE A 140 11.73 11.90 17.86
C ILE A 140 10.51 11.13 17.33
N GLU A 141 9.31 11.59 17.67
CA GLU A 141 8.06 10.97 17.22
C GLU A 141 7.60 11.50 15.86
N PHE A 142 7.98 12.74 15.50
CA PHE A 142 7.55 13.40 14.27
C PHE A 142 8.73 14.10 13.58
N ILE A 143 8.77 14.03 12.25
CA ILE A 143 9.65 14.87 11.43
C ILE A 143 9.04 16.28 11.37
N ALA A 144 9.82 17.30 11.76
CA ALA A 144 9.41 18.70 11.68
C ALA A 144 9.39 19.19 10.21
N PRO A 145 8.58 20.20 9.86
CA PRO A 145 8.48 20.67 8.47
C PRO A 145 9.81 21.15 7.85
N ASP A 146 10.68 21.78 8.64
CA ASP A 146 12.00 22.27 8.20
C ASP A 146 13.00 21.14 7.93
N MET A 147 12.76 19.94 8.47
CA MET A 147 13.54 18.73 8.23
C MET A 147 13.10 17.98 6.96
N VAL A 148 12.02 18.40 6.31
CA VAL A 148 11.60 17.88 5.00
C VAL A 148 12.43 18.56 3.92
N LEU A 149 13.03 17.73 3.07
CA LEU A 149 13.81 18.16 1.92
C LEU A 149 12.97 18.09 0.63
N PRO A 150 13.17 19.00 -0.32
CA PRO A 150 12.58 18.87 -1.66
C PRO A 150 13.25 17.72 -2.42
N PHE A 151 12.54 17.14 -3.40
CA PHE A 151 13.15 16.23 -4.36
C PHE A 151 14.09 17.02 -5.30
N MET A 152 15.39 16.82 -5.17
CA MET A 152 16.43 17.51 -5.94
C MET A 152 17.23 16.54 -6.80
N MET A 153 17.64 17.01 -7.99
CA MET A 153 18.58 16.28 -8.84
C MET A 153 20.00 16.35 -8.30
N ASN A 154 20.82 15.35 -8.63
CA ASN A 154 22.26 15.28 -8.32
C ASN A 154 22.60 15.31 -6.82
N MET A 155 21.62 15.07 -5.95
CA MET A 155 21.83 14.85 -4.53
C MET A 155 21.22 13.50 -4.18
N PRO A 156 21.98 12.57 -3.59
CA PRO A 156 21.41 11.34 -3.09
C PRO A 156 20.47 11.62 -1.92
N LEU A 157 19.26 11.05 -1.98
CA LEU A 157 18.20 11.26 -1.00
C LEU A 157 17.78 9.95 -0.35
N ASP A 158 17.49 10.04 0.95
CA ASP A 158 16.78 9.01 1.70
C ASP A 158 15.33 9.44 1.89
N VAL A 159 14.39 8.56 1.54
CA VAL A 159 12.95 8.85 1.56
C VAL A 159 12.28 8.09 2.69
N LEU A 160 11.47 8.78 3.49
CA LEU A 160 10.67 8.19 4.56
C LEU A 160 9.19 8.14 4.16
N PHE A 161 8.60 6.95 4.08
CA PHE A 161 7.14 6.76 4.11
C PHE A 161 6.64 7.04 5.52
N VAL A 162 5.86 8.12 5.68
CA VAL A 162 5.40 8.57 7.01
C VAL A 162 4.03 7.98 7.31
N VAL A 163 3.08 8.10 6.39
CA VAL A 163 1.72 7.57 6.55
C VAL A 163 1.24 6.88 5.27
N MET A 164 0.46 5.81 5.46
CA MET A 164 -0.42 5.25 4.45
C MET A 164 -1.74 4.90 5.13
N SER A 165 -2.81 5.57 4.72
CA SER A 165 -4.13 5.50 5.36
C SER A 165 -5.20 5.16 4.33
N VAL A 166 -6.16 4.32 4.73
CA VAL A 166 -7.37 4.03 3.97
C VAL A 166 -8.55 4.25 4.90
N LYS A 167 -9.57 4.97 4.42
CA LYS A 167 -10.79 5.31 5.18
C LYS A 167 -11.45 4.04 5.74
N THR A 168 -11.89 4.12 6.99
CA THR A 168 -12.58 3.01 7.66
C THR A 168 -14.03 2.90 7.18
N GLY A 169 -14.70 1.79 7.51
CA GLY A 169 -16.10 1.57 7.14
C GLY A 169 -16.30 0.84 5.81
N PHE A 170 -15.25 0.75 4.98
CA PHE A 170 -15.29 -0.08 3.79
C PHE A 170 -15.21 -1.59 4.11
N PRO A 171 -15.83 -2.44 3.26
CA PRO A 171 -15.56 -3.87 3.26
C PRO A 171 -14.06 -4.18 3.17
N PRO A 172 -13.55 -5.26 3.79
CA PRO A 172 -12.11 -5.53 3.85
C PRO A 172 -11.41 -5.68 2.48
N ASP A 173 -12.12 -6.19 1.49
CA ASP A 173 -11.70 -6.31 0.10
C ASP A 173 -11.59 -4.96 -0.59
N VAL A 174 -12.55 -4.06 -0.38
CA VAL A 174 -12.53 -2.67 -0.85
C VAL A 174 -11.36 -1.90 -0.22
N ALA A 175 -11.22 -1.96 1.10
CA ALA A 175 -10.12 -1.28 1.80
C ALA A 175 -8.75 -1.80 1.33
N LYS A 176 -8.64 -3.12 1.11
CA LYS A 176 -7.45 -3.73 0.53
C LYS A 176 -7.19 -3.24 -0.89
N HIS A 177 -8.24 -3.08 -1.71
CA HIS A 177 -8.13 -2.55 -3.06
C HIS A 177 -7.55 -1.13 -3.05
N TYR A 178 -8.12 -0.21 -2.27
CA TYR A 178 -7.60 1.16 -2.13
C TYR A 178 -6.17 1.19 -1.60
N GLY A 179 -5.83 0.32 -0.64
CA GLY A 179 -4.44 0.17 -0.19
C GLY A 179 -3.49 -0.26 -1.32
N LEU A 180 -3.91 -1.17 -2.21
CA LEU A 180 -3.12 -1.55 -3.37
C LEU A 180 -3.01 -0.42 -4.40
N ARG A 181 -4.05 0.39 -4.58
CA ARG A 181 -4.04 1.58 -5.46
C ARG A 181 -3.04 2.62 -4.96
N LEU A 182 -3.00 2.91 -3.67
CA LEU A 182 -2.00 3.81 -3.06
C LEU A 182 -0.58 3.30 -3.30
N ILE A 183 -0.31 2.01 -3.08
CA ILE A 183 1.01 1.40 -3.33
C ILE A 183 1.39 1.50 -4.82
N ALA A 184 0.47 1.17 -5.72
CA ALA A 184 0.72 1.26 -7.17
C ALA A 184 1.00 2.71 -7.59
N GLY A 185 0.25 3.68 -7.06
CA GLY A 185 0.49 5.11 -7.24
C GLY A 185 1.88 5.53 -6.75
N SER A 186 2.31 5.04 -5.58
CA SER A 186 3.67 5.30 -5.09
C SER A 186 4.76 4.71 -6.00
N VAL A 187 4.58 3.50 -6.53
CA VAL A 187 5.53 2.93 -7.50
C VAL A 187 5.67 3.84 -8.73
N GLU A 188 4.55 4.34 -9.24
CA GLU A 188 4.54 5.27 -10.38
C GLU A 188 5.25 6.59 -10.05
N VAL A 189 5.02 7.16 -8.85
CA VAL A 189 5.75 8.38 -8.44
C VAL A 189 7.25 8.13 -8.35
N PHE A 190 7.69 7.01 -7.78
CA PHE A 190 9.10 6.66 -7.71
C PHE A 190 9.70 6.47 -9.11
N ARG A 191 8.97 5.85 -10.04
CA ARG A 191 9.37 5.76 -11.46
C ARG A 191 9.60 7.17 -12.04
N GLN A 192 8.63 8.08 -11.88
CA GLN A 192 8.73 9.47 -12.36
C GLN A 192 9.88 10.27 -11.73
N LEU A 193 10.19 10.03 -10.45
CA LEU A 193 11.36 10.61 -9.79
C LEU A 193 12.65 10.13 -10.45
N GLY A 194 12.74 8.83 -10.77
CA GLY A 194 13.84 8.25 -11.55
C GLY A 194 13.97 8.89 -12.93
N GLU A 195 12.88 9.01 -13.69
CA GLU A 195 12.85 9.69 -15.00
C GLU A 195 13.31 11.14 -14.93
N SER A 196 13.07 11.81 -13.79
CA SER A 196 13.45 13.19 -13.55
C SER A 196 14.89 13.34 -13.04
N GLY A 197 15.63 12.25 -12.86
CA GLY A 197 17.01 12.26 -12.38
C GLY A 197 17.18 12.52 -10.89
N VAL A 198 16.14 12.29 -10.10
CA VAL A 198 16.22 12.33 -8.63
C VAL A 198 16.86 11.03 -8.15
N GLU A 199 17.96 11.14 -7.41
CA GLU A 199 18.71 9.98 -6.93
C GLU A 199 18.24 9.56 -5.54
N ILE A 200 17.55 8.43 -5.45
CA ILE A 200 17.09 7.82 -4.20
C ILE A 200 18.01 6.64 -3.83
N GLN A 201 18.57 6.70 -2.62
CA GLN A 201 19.42 5.62 -2.09
C GLN A 201 18.59 4.61 -1.30
N HIS A 202 17.79 5.09 -0.36
CA HIS A 202 17.00 4.24 0.52
C HIS A 202 15.57 4.74 0.68
N VAL A 203 14.72 3.78 0.99
CA VAL A 203 13.33 4.01 1.40
C VAL A 203 13.14 3.45 2.80
N TYR A 204 12.62 4.27 3.70
CA TYR A 204 12.37 3.94 5.10
C TYR A 204 10.88 4.00 5.43
N ALA A 205 10.47 3.27 6.46
CA ALA A 205 9.15 3.38 7.07
C ALA A 205 9.24 2.99 8.55
N THR A 206 8.22 3.34 9.34
CA THR A 206 8.01 2.74 10.66
C THR A 206 6.57 2.26 10.81
N SER A 207 6.34 1.20 11.57
CA SER A 207 4.98 0.73 11.86
C SER A 207 4.88 0.07 13.22
N ARG A 208 3.73 0.27 13.87
CA ARG A 208 3.27 -0.47 15.06
C ARG A 208 2.11 -1.43 14.74
N THR A 209 1.49 -1.29 13.56
CA THR A 209 0.29 -2.06 13.20
C THR A 209 0.67 -3.35 12.49
N THR A 210 -0.04 -4.44 12.79
CA THR A 210 0.15 -5.74 12.10
C THR A 210 0.00 -5.60 10.58
N THR A 211 -0.94 -4.75 10.13
CA THR A 211 -1.17 -4.48 8.72
C THR A 211 0.01 -3.75 8.08
N GLY A 212 0.48 -2.65 8.68
CA GLY A 212 1.63 -1.88 8.16
C GLY A 212 2.91 -2.70 8.13
N ILE A 213 3.17 -3.49 9.18
CA ILE A 213 4.32 -4.41 9.25
C ILE A 213 4.25 -5.42 8.10
N ARG A 214 3.07 -6.01 7.86
CA ARG A 214 2.87 -6.97 6.77
C ARG A 214 3.03 -6.32 5.39
N ILE A 215 2.62 -5.07 5.22
CA ILE A 215 2.82 -4.31 3.97
C ILE A 215 4.32 -4.12 3.73
N CYS A 216 5.07 -3.59 4.71
CA CYS A 216 6.51 -3.34 4.58
C CYS A 216 7.29 -4.63 4.25
N ARG A 217 6.98 -5.75 4.92
CA ARG A 217 7.55 -7.07 4.60
C ARG A 217 7.26 -7.51 3.17
N LYS A 218 6.02 -7.32 2.69
CA LYS A 218 5.63 -7.67 1.31
C LYS A 218 6.29 -6.78 0.26
N LEU A 219 6.64 -5.54 0.62
CA LEU A 219 7.42 -4.63 -0.21
C LEU A 219 8.92 -4.99 -0.22
N GLY A 220 9.34 -6.04 0.49
CA GLY A 220 10.74 -6.47 0.52
C GLY A 220 11.63 -5.60 1.42
N MET A 221 11.04 -4.82 2.33
CA MET A 221 11.82 -4.01 3.26
C MET A 221 12.42 -4.89 4.37
N GLN A 222 13.65 -4.57 4.76
CA GLN A 222 14.32 -5.17 5.91
C GLN A 222 13.79 -4.57 7.21
N GLU A 223 13.43 -5.42 8.17
CA GLU A 223 12.82 -5.03 9.43
C GLU A 223 13.85 -4.98 10.56
N LYS A 224 13.76 -3.95 11.40
CA LYS A 224 14.52 -3.83 12.66
C LYS A 224 13.60 -3.35 13.78
N PRO A 225 13.70 -3.90 15.00
CA PRO A 225 12.99 -3.33 16.14
C PRO A 225 13.52 -1.93 16.46
N VAL A 226 12.65 -1.00 16.80
CA VAL A 226 13.06 0.33 17.27
C VAL A 226 13.49 0.22 18.73
N PRO A 227 14.71 0.65 19.10
CA PRO A 227 15.15 0.65 20.50
C PRO A 227 14.15 1.39 21.41
N HIS A 228 13.94 0.88 22.62
CA HIS A 228 13.09 1.51 23.64
C HIS A 228 11.60 1.68 23.30
N GLU A 229 11.14 1.21 22.14
CA GLU A 229 9.73 1.29 21.72
C GLU A 229 9.12 -0.09 21.46
N ARG A 230 8.43 -0.63 22.47
CA ARG A 230 7.83 -1.96 22.37
C ARG A 230 6.80 -2.03 21.24
N GLY A 231 7.05 -2.93 20.28
CA GLY A 231 6.14 -3.22 19.17
C GLY A 231 6.21 -2.23 17.99
N ARG A 232 7.12 -1.25 18.02
CA ARG A 232 7.46 -0.43 16.85
C ARG A 232 8.64 -1.04 16.12
N PHE A 233 8.51 -1.12 14.80
CA PHE A 233 9.57 -1.58 13.91
C PHE A 233 9.91 -0.48 12.90
N SER A 234 11.19 -0.34 12.61
CA SER A 234 11.68 0.41 11.46
C SER A 234 11.91 -0.55 10.30
N PHE A 235 11.70 -0.03 9.11
CA PHE A 235 11.86 -0.76 7.86
C PHE A 235 12.78 0.04 6.94
N SER A 236 13.68 -0.63 6.26
CA SER A 236 14.58 -0.02 5.28
C SER A 236 14.64 -0.85 4.01
N LEU A 237 14.70 -0.18 2.88
CA LEU A 237 14.84 -0.77 1.56
C LEU A 237 15.95 -0.03 0.83
N ASP A 238 17.02 -0.75 0.50
CA ASP A 238 18.10 -0.25 -0.35
C ASP A 238 17.63 -0.34 -1.80
N VAL A 239 17.42 0.83 -2.40
CA VAL A 239 16.87 0.97 -3.74
C VAL A 239 17.87 0.50 -4.79
N GLN A 240 19.16 0.40 -4.48
CA GLN A 240 20.20 -0.01 -5.42
C GLN A 240 20.31 -1.53 -5.53
N THR A 241 20.09 -2.26 -4.43
CA THR A 241 20.41 -3.69 -4.36
C THR A 241 19.20 -4.63 -4.30
N THR A 242 18.01 -4.14 -3.94
CA THR A 242 16.81 -4.99 -3.80
C THR A 242 16.11 -5.30 -5.13
N ASP A 243 15.44 -6.45 -5.22
CA ASP A 243 14.56 -6.83 -6.35
C ASP A 243 13.09 -6.45 -6.15
N ALA A 244 12.78 -5.69 -5.10
CA ALA A 244 11.44 -5.18 -4.86
C ALA A 244 10.93 -4.37 -6.08
N LEU A 245 9.64 -4.53 -6.41
CA LEU A 245 9.00 -3.88 -7.56
C LEU A 245 9.30 -2.38 -7.62
N LEU A 246 9.05 -1.66 -6.52
CA LEU A 246 9.31 -0.21 -6.42
C LEU A 246 10.74 0.15 -6.82
N ALA A 247 11.73 -0.58 -6.30
CA ALA A 247 13.14 -0.30 -6.59
C ALA A 247 13.51 -0.61 -8.03
N ARG A 248 12.99 -1.72 -8.58
CA ARG A 248 13.25 -2.11 -9.97
C ARG A 248 12.69 -1.07 -10.95
N GLU A 249 11.43 -0.66 -10.78
CA GLU A 249 10.80 0.34 -11.65
C GLU A 249 11.53 1.69 -11.57
N TYR A 250 11.89 2.13 -10.35
CA TYR A 250 12.72 3.33 -10.15
C TYR A 250 14.08 3.22 -10.85
N ARG A 251 14.83 2.13 -10.63
CA ARG A 251 16.19 1.97 -11.18
C ARG A 251 16.17 1.94 -12.70
N HIS A 252 15.17 1.29 -13.30
CA HIS A 252 15.01 1.27 -14.76
C HIS A 252 14.85 2.69 -15.30
N ALA A 253 13.91 3.45 -14.75
CA ALA A 253 13.66 4.83 -15.15
C ALA A 253 14.88 5.76 -14.92
N PHE A 254 15.58 5.61 -13.79
CA PHE A 254 16.78 6.39 -13.49
C PHE A 254 17.95 6.04 -14.42
N ALA A 255 18.09 4.77 -14.81
CA ALA A 255 19.12 4.34 -15.77
C ALA A 255 18.86 4.93 -17.17
N GLU A 256 17.60 4.98 -17.61
CA GLU A 256 17.20 5.65 -18.86
C GLU A 256 17.56 7.14 -18.83
N TYR A 257 17.26 7.84 -17.74
CA TYR A 257 17.67 9.24 -17.54
C TYR A 257 19.19 9.43 -17.64
N LYS A 258 19.97 8.54 -17.01
CA LYS A 258 21.44 8.62 -17.04
C LYS A 258 22.03 8.31 -18.42
N GLY A 259 21.40 7.43 -19.20
CA GLY A 259 21.83 7.09 -20.56
C GLY A 259 21.43 8.12 -21.62
N ALA A 260 20.44 8.97 -21.33
CA ALA A 260 20.00 10.05 -22.23
C ALA A 260 20.86 11.32 -22.15
N LYS A 261 21.83 11.39 -21.23
CA LYS A 261 22.78 12.50 -21.05
C LYS A 261 24.14 12.17 -21.63
#